data_AF-S4R584-F1
#
_entry.id   AF-S4R584-F1
#
_cell.length_a   1.000
_cell.length_b   1.000
_cell.length_c   1.000
_cell.angle_alpha   90.00
_cell.angle_beta   90.00
_cell.angle_gamma   90.00
#
_symmetry.space_group_name_H-M   'P 1'
#
loop_
_entity.id
_entity.type
_entity.pdbx_description
1 polymer ?
#
loop_
_entity_poly.entity_id
_entity_poly.type
_entity_poly.pdbx_seq_one_letter_code
_entity_poly.pdbx_strand_id
1 'polypeptide(L)'
;PRAFHRLPFPPPPPSERCCRSLPMLHRLLPPPPTAPRVSQLPHGVPPHAEDLRELLQRELLSAEHLPIHDFQRLQHFWPRVGQADSLYHVDTGPAPTTVRVERNPTTGELLAYTEVLVEDTGLSSKNSLSFRRPPGPPSEALRGSNTNFPFWPGGMDEPTVEAMSERSAAEEELDFENDLLTVPPGMKRGMEFNKPG
;
A
#
# COMPACT_ATOMS: atom_id res chain seq x y z
N PRO A 1 -22.37 -4.44 -3.31
CA PRO A 1 -21.85 -5.72 -3.84
C PRO A 1 -21.11 -5.51 -5.18
N ARG A 2 -19.82 -5.16 -5.12
CA ARG A 2 -18.97 -5.03 -6.32
C ARG A 2 -18.24 -6.36 -6.54
N ALA A 3 -18.48 -6.97 -7.71
CA ALA A 3 -17.85 -8.20 -8.12
C ALA A 3 -16.35 -7.98 -8.35
N PHE A 4 -15.51 -8.79 -7.71
CA PHE A 4 -14.08 -8.85 -7.98
C PHE A 4 -13.85 -9.52 -9.33
N HIS A 5 -13.61 -8.75 -10.39
CA HIS A 5 -13.02 -9.29 -11.61
C HIS A 5 -11.55 -9.63 -11.33
N ARG A 6 -11.26 -10.92 -11.12
CA ARG A 6 -9.91 -11.45 -11.12
C ARG A 6 -9.33 -11.28 -12.53
N LEU A 7 -8.27 -10.49 -12.65
CA LEU A 7 -7.45 -10.49 -13.87
C LEU A 7 -6.84 -11.88 -14.07
N PRO A 8 -6.83 -12.43 -15.30
CA PRO A 8 -6.24 -13.74 -15.55
C PRO A 8 -4.72 -13.68 -15.36
N PHE A 9 -4.18 -14.64 -14.61
CA PHE A 9 -2.74 -14.84 -14.50
C PHE A 9 -2.16 -15.17 -15.89
N PRO A 10 -0.98 -14.63 -16.26
CA PRO A 10 -0.30 -15.03 -17.47
C PRO A 10 0.05 -16.54 -17.39
N PRO A 11 0.03 -17.26 -18.52
CA PRO A 11 0.36 -18.69 -18.53
C PRO A 11 1.82 -18.89 -18.11
N PRO A 12 2.12 -19.99 -17.38
CA PRO A 12 3.49 -20.30 -17.01
C PRO A 12 4.36 -20.50 -18.26
N PRO A 13 5.66 -20.16 -18.21
CA PRO A 13 6.58 -20.43 -19.30
C PRO A 13 6.63 -21.94 -19.61
N PRO A 14 6.93 -22.33 -20.85
CA PRO A 14 6.98 -23.74 -21.22
C PRO A 14 7.98 -24.46 -20.33
N SER A 15 7.52 -25.56 -19.71
CA SER A 15 8.38 -26.44 -18.94
C SER A 15 9.44 -27.01 -19.88
N GLU A 16 10.68 -26.55 -19.72
CA GLU A 16 11.82 -27.28 -20.24
C GLU A 16 11.80 -28.64 -19.57
N ARG A 17 11.43 -29.64 -20.36
CA ARG A 17 11.45 -31.05 -19.98
C ARG A 17 12.89 -31.40 -19.61
N CYS A 18 13.21 -31.38 -18.32
CA CYS A 18 14.41 -32.01 -17.80
C CYS A 18 14.21 -33.53 -17.85
N CYS A 19 14.35 -34.11 -19.03
CA CYS A 19 14.56 -35.54 -19.19
C CYS A 19 16.04 -35.83 -18.90
N ARG A 20 16.42 -35.86 -17.61
CA ARG A 20 17.59 -36.64 -17.18
C ARG A 20 17.07 -37.96 -16.63
N SER A 21 16.94 -38.92 -17.53
CA SER A 21 16.81 -40.33 -17.17
C SER A 21 18.03 -40.73 -16.34
N LEU A 22 17.82 -41.01 -15.06
CA LEU A 22 18.72 -41.81 -14.25
C LEU A 22 18.34 -43.28 -14.49
N PRO A 23 19.19 -44.11 -15.14
CA PRO A 23 19.10 -45.54 -14.92
C PRO A 23 19.92 -45.88 -13.67
N MET A 24 19.21 -46.08 -12.56
CA MET A 24 19.68 -46.90 -11.45
C MET A 24 19.39 -48.38 -11.75
N LEU A 25 20.35 -49.21 -11.34
CA LEU A 25 20.40 -50.68 -11.29
C LEU A 25 20.86 -51.43 -12.55
N HIS A 26 22.10 -51.93 -12.46
CA HIS A 26 22.34 -53.35 -12.69
C HIS A 26 23.36 -53.92 -11.69
N ARG A 27 22.83 -54.65 -10.69
CA ARG A 27 23.28 -55.97 -10.21
C ARG A 27 24.74 -56.11 -9.73
N LEU A 28 24.90 -56.23 -8.41
CA LEU A 28 26.12 -56.74 -7.76
C LEU A 28 26.38 -58.17 -8.23
N LEU A 29 27.36 -58.35 -9.11
CA LEU A 29 28.00 -59.65 -9.39
C LEU A 29 29.34 -59.66 -8.62
N PRO A 30 29.73 -60.77 -7.96
CA PRO A 30 31.04 -60.83 -7.31
C PRO A 30 32.17 -60.59 -8.34
N PRO A 31 33.25 -59.89 -7.96
CA PRO A 31 34.33 -59.59 -8.90
C PRO A 31 35.06 -60.88 -9.33
N PRO A 32 35.35 -61.06 -10.64
CA PRO A 32 36.23 -62.13 -11.09
C PRO A 32 37.67 -61.90 -10.61
N PRO A 33 38.52 -62.96 -10.50
CA PRO A 33 39.91 -62.82 -10.09
C PRO A 33 40.65 -61.83 -11.01
N THR A 34 41.29 -60.85 -10.39
CA THR A 34 41.96 -59.71 -11.02
C THR A 34 43.13 -60.15 -11.91
N ALA A 35 42.96 -60.08 -13.22
CA ALA A 35 44.08 -59.90 -14.13
C ALA A 35 44.41 -58.40 -14.22
N PRO A 36 45.68 -57.98 -14.20
CA PRO A 36 46.02 -56.56 -14.29
C PRO A 36 45.64 -56.05 -15.68
N ARG A 37 44.62 -55.19 -15.75
CA ARG A 37 44.33 -54.42 -16.96
C ARG A 37 45.35 -53.30 -17.07
N VAL A 38 46.40 -53.54 -17.84
CA VAL A 38 47.38 -52.51 -18.20
C VAL A 38 46.67 -51.46 -19.07
N SER A 39 46.58 -50.23 -18.58
CA SER A 39 45.95 -49.10 -19.27
C SER A 39 46.70 -48.80 -20.58
N GLN A 40 45.99 -48.80 -21.71
CA GLN A 40 46.55 -48.45 -23.03
C GLN A 40 46.68 -46.94 -23.28
N LEU A 41 46.64 -46.10 -22.24
CA LEU A 41 46.75 -44.66 -22.37
C LEU A 41 48.22 -44.24 -22.33
N PRO A 42 48.71 -43.42 -23.28
CA PRO A 42 50.13 -43.06 -23.39
C PRO A 42 50.70 -42.31 -22.18
N HIS A 43 49.86 -41.82 -21.27
CA HIS A 43 50.27 -41.09 -20.05
C HIS A 43 49.63 -41.65 -18.76
N GLY A 44 49.08 -42.87 -18.79
CA GLY A 44 48.36 -43.44 -17.64
C GLY A 44 47.04 -42.73 -17.32
N VAL A 45 46.35 -43.19 -16.27
CA VAL A 45 45.21 -42.45 -15.70
C VAL A 45 45.78 -41.23 -14.96
N PRO A 46 45.25 -40.01 -15.20
CA PRO A 46 45.75 -38.81 -14.53
C PRO A 46 45.68 -38.98 -13.00
N PRO A 47 46.64 -38.39 -12.25
CA PRO A 47 46.70 -38.56 -10.81
C PRO A 47 45.43 -38.02 -10.17
N HIS A 48 44.66 -38.94 -9.57
CA HIS A 48 43.60 -38.72 -8.58
C HIS A 48 42.63 -37.55 -8.87
N ALA A 49 41.46 -37.87 -9.46
CA ALA A 49 40.32 -36.96 -9.34
C ALA A 49 40.02 -36.73 -7.85
N GLU A 50 39.84 -35.48 -7.41
CA GLU A 50 39.47 -35.16 -6.02
C GLU A 50 38.32 -36.07 -5.55
N ASP A 51 38.38 -36.57 -4.31
CA ASP A 51 37.35 -37.48 -3.80
C ASP A 51 35.99 -36.76 -3.84
N LEU A 52 35.04 -37.34 -4.57
CA LEU A 52 33.69 -36.80 -4.74
C LEU A 52 33.02 -36.54 -3.40
N ARG A 53 33.36 -37.34 -2.38
CA ARG A 53 32.85 -37.14 -1.02
C ARG A 53 33.34 -35.84 -0.41
N GLU A 54 34.62 -35.53 -0.55
CA GLU A 54 35.24 -34.32 0.00
C GLU A 54 34.75 -33.07 -0.74
N LEU A 55 34.61 -33.17 -2.07
CA LEU A 55 33.99 -32.14 -2.90
C LEU A 55 32.55 -31.84 -2.46
N LEU A 56 31.71 -32.87 -2.34
CA LEU A 56 30.32 -32.72 -1.90
C LEU A 56 30.24 -32.11 -0.50
N GLN A 57 31.10 -32.57 0.41
CA GLN A 57 31.15 -32.05 1.78
C GLN A 57 31.56 -30.57 1.80
N ARG A 58 32.53 -30.14 0.98
CA ARG A 58 32.92 -28.74 0.85
C ARG A 58 31.75 -27.87 0.36
N GLU A 59 31.07 -28.30 -0.69
CA GLU A 59 29.92 -27.55 -1.26
C GLU A 59 28.71 -27.50 -0.32
N LEU A 60 28.43 -28.57 0.44
CA LEU A 60 27.30 -28.61 1.38
C LEU A 60 27.57 -27.85 2.68
N LEU A 61 28.83 -27.79 3.14
CA LEU A 61 29.21 -27.09 4.38
C LEU A 61 29.47 -25.59 4.15
N SER A 62 29.85 -25.19 2.93
CA SER A 62 30.09 -23.81 2.56
C SER A 62 28.92 -23.26 1.76
N ALA A 63 27.86 -22.82 2.45
CA ALA A 63 26.67 -22.21 1.85
C ALA A 63 27.00 -21.04 0.90
N GLU A 64 28.08 -20.31 1.14
CA GLU A 64 28.58 -19.19 0.35
C GLU A 64 28.98 -19.57 -1.09
N HIS A 65 29.34 -20.83 -1.33
CA HIS A 65 29.69 -21.35 -2.66
C HIS A 65 28.47 -21.86 -3.44
N LEU A 66 27.31 -22.01 -2.78
CA LEU A 66 26.09 -22.38 -3.47
C LEU A 66 25.55 -21.19 -4.27
N PRO A 67 25.13 -21.40 -5.53
CA PRO A 67 24.53 -20.37 -6.39
C PRO A 67 23.18 -19.85 -5.86
N ILE A 68 22.73 -20.28 -4.69
CA ILE A 68 21.54 -19.76 -3.99
C ILE A 68 21.73 -18.29 -3.60
N HIS A 69 22.97 -17.86 -3.36
CA HIS A 69 23.33 -16.46 -3.11
C HIS A 69 23.59 -15.64 -4.38
N ASP A 70 23.50 -16.26 -5.57
CA ASP A 70 23.48 -15.54 -6.85
C ASP A 70 22.06 -14.98 -7.10
N PHE A 71 21.73 -13.92 -6.34
CA PHE A 71 20.41 -13.27 -6.38
C PHE A 71 20.04 -12.73 -7.77
N GLN A 72 21.02 -12.50 -8.64
CA GLN A 72 20.81 -11.99 -9.99
C GLN A 72 20.01 -12.99 -10.85
N ARG A 73 20.12 -14.29 -10.56
CA ARG A 73 19.37 -15.35 -11.25
C ARG A 73 17.99 -15.60 -10.67
N LEU A 74 17.73 -15.14 -9.45
CA LEU A 74 16.47 -15.38 -8.72
C LEU A 74 15.57 -14.14 -8.66
N GLN A 75 16.16 -12.95 -8.74
CA GLN A 75 15.45 -11.69 -8.69
C GLN A 75 15.02 -11.26 -10.10
N HIS A 76 13.73 -11.38 -10.38
CA HIS A 76 13.12 -10.78 -11.56
C HIS A 76 12.48 -9.44 -11.19
N PHE A 77 12.81 -8.39 -11.94
CA PHE A 77 12.14 -7.10 -11.83
C PHE A 77 10.97 -7.05 -12.81
N TRP A 78 9.77 -6.82 -12.27
CA TRP A 78 8.59 -6.53 -13.10
C TRP A 78 8.42 -5.01 -13.20
N PRO A 79 8.62 -4.40 -14.38
CA PRO A 79 8.39 -2.98 -14.55
C PRO A 79 6.92 -2.67 -14.27
N ARG A 80 6.67 -1.69 -13.39
CA ARG A 80 5.31 -1.21 -13.10
C ARG A 80 4.99 0.00 -13.97
N VAL A 81 3.78 0.02 -14.49
CA VAL A 81 3.21 1.22 -15.11
C VAL A 81 2.75 2.13 -13.98
N GLY A 82 3.28 3.35 -13.92
CA GLY A 82 2.85 4.34 -12.93
C GLY A 82 1.42 4.78 -13.22
N GLN A 83 0.53 4.66 -12.24
CA GLN A 83 -0.85 5.15 -12.32
C GLN A 83 -1.04 6.24 -11.26
N ALA A 84 -0.79 7.50 -11.64
CA ALA A 84 -0.89 8.64 -10.74
C ALA A 84 -2.31 8.79 -10.15
N ASP A 85 -3.33 8.49 -10.96
CA ASP A 85 -4.74 8.60 -10.57
C ASP A 85 -5.11 7.70 -9.38
N SER A 86 -4.37 6.61 -9.17
CA SER A 86 -4.59 5.71 -8.03
C SER A 86 -4.22 6.35 -6.68
N LEU A 87 -3.48 7.46 -6.69
CA LEU A 87 -3.10 8.19 -5.48
C LEU A 87 -4.16 9.20 -5.05
N TYR A 88 -5.16 9.49 -5.90
CA TYR A 88 -6.22 10.41 -5.55
C TYR A 88 -7.08 9.82 -4.42
N HIS A 89 -7.35 10.66 -3.42
CA HIS A 89 -8.21 10.33 -2.31
C HIS A 89 -9.42 11.27 -2.31
N VAL A 90 -10.60 10.69 -2.16
CA VAL A 90 -11.86 11.44 -2.07
C VAL A 90 -12.55 10.97 -0.80
N ASP A 91 -12.68 11.89 0.15
CA ASP A 91 -13.40 11.65 1.39
C ASP A 91 -14.91 11.68 1.16
N THR A 92 -15.64 10.80 1.83
CA THR A 92 -17.10 10.87 1.88
C THR A 92 -17.53 12.00 2.81
N GLY A 93 -18.40 12.89 2.33
CA GLY A 93 -18.94 13.97 3.15
C GLY A 93 -19.74 13.47 4.36
N PRO A 94 -19.79 14.26 5.45
CA PRO A 94 -20.61 13.96 6.63
C PRO A 94 -22.10 13.99 6.31
N ALA A 95 -22.91 13.25 7.07
CA ALA A 95 -24.37 13.29 6.92
C ALA A 95 -24.92 14.65 7.40
N PRO A 96 -25.79 15.31 6.61
CA PRO A 96 -26.32 16.64 6.93
C PRO A 96 -27.49 16.64 7.91
N THR A 97 -28.04 15.47 8.24
CA THR A 97 -29.20 15.31 9.12
C THR A 97 -28.91 14.36 10.27
N THR A 98 -29.63 14.55 11.37
CA THR A 98 -29.63 13.66 12.54
C THR A 98 -31.05 13.40 13.02
N VAL A 99 -31.24 12.34 13.80
CA VAL A 99 -32.55 11.99 14.36
C VAL A 99 -32.72 12.66 15.73
N ARG A 100 -33.74 13.50 15.86
CA ARG A 100 -34.18 14.11 17.11
C ARG A 100 -35.37 13.34 17.68
N VAL A 101 -35.29 13.05 18.98
CA VAL A 101 -36.36 12.34 19.70
C VAL A 101 -37.20 13.32 20.48
N GLU A 102 -38.50 13.29 20.27
CA GLU A 102 -39.47 14.08 21.04
C GLU A 102 -39.91 13.29 22.28
N ARG A 103 -39.82 13.93 23.44
CA ARG A 103 -40.13 13.31 24.73
C ARG A 103 -41.27 14.05 25.43
N ASN A 104 -42.12 13.29 26.11
CA ASN A 104 -43.06 13.87 27.05
C ASN A 104 -42.29 14.51 28.23
N PRO A 105 -42.49 15.81 28.54
CA PRO A 105 -41.72 16.50 29.58
C PRO A 105 -42.00 15.98 30.99
N THR A 106 -43.15 15.34 31.22
CA THR A 106 -43.56 14.85 32.53
C THR A 106 -43.26 13.36 32.70
N THR A 107 -43.55 12.53 31.69
CA THR A 107 -43.37 11.06 31.79
C THR A 107 -42.02 10.58 31.24
N GLY A 108 -41.36 11.36 30.39
CA GLY A 108 -40.13 10.97 29.69
C GLY A 108 -40.33 9.98 28.54
N GLU A 109 -41.58 9.59 28.27
CA GLU A 109 -41.93 8.66 27.17
C GLU A 109 -41.54 9.24 25.81
N LEU A 110 -41.09 8.37 24.91
CA LEU A 110 -40.72 8.75 23.54
C LEU A 110 -41.99 8.86 22.70
N LEU A 111 -42.26 10.06 22.19
CA LEU A 111 -43.48 10.34 21.42
C LEU A 111 -43.25 10.19 19.92
N ALA A 112 -42.13 10.71 19.41
CA ALA A 112 -41.84 10.72 17.98
C ALA A 112 -40.32 10.80 17.70
N TYR A 113 -39.96 10.46 16.46
CA TYR A 113 -38.63 10.61 15.89
C TYR A 113 -38.73 11.52 14.68
N THR A 114 -37.92 12.58 14.63
CA THR A 114 -37.91 13.55 13.54
C THR A 114 -36.50 13.71 13.02
N GLU A 115 -36.33 13.76 11.70
CA GLU A 115 -35.03 14.12 11.11
C GLU A 115 -34.90 15.65 11.12
N VAL A 116 -33.76 16.13 11.61
CA VAL A 116 -33.44 17.55 11.68
C VAL A 116 -32.07 17.79 11.05
N LEU A 117 -31.91 18.96 10.44
CA LEU A 117 -30.64 19.40 9.87
C LEU A 117 -29.63 19.66 10.99
N VAL A 118 -28.37 19.30 10.74
CA VAL A 118 -27.24 19.58 11.62
C VAL A 118 -26.48 20.77 11.03
N GLU A 119 -26.31 21.84 11.79
CA GLU A 119 -25.56 23.02 11.34
C GLU A 119 -24.03 22.75 11.34
N ASP A 120 -23.58 21.95 12.30
CA ASP A 120 -22.17 21.65 12.58
C ASP A 120 -21.70 20.33 11.94
N THR A 121 -21.88 20.17 10.63
CA THR A 121 -21.49 18.91 9.93
C THR A 121 -19.99 18.86 9.64
N GLY A 122 -19.37 17.70 9.84
CA GLY A 122 -17.97 17.49 9.47
C GLY A 122 -16.95 18.17 10.36
N LEU A 123 -17.34 18.60 11.56
CA LEU A 123 -16.40 19.14 12.53
C LEU A 123 -15.36 18.07 12.91
N SER A 124 -14.13 18.51 13.09
CA SER A 124 -13.00 17.68 13.46
C SER A 124 -12.00 18.53 14.25
N SER A 125 -11.09 17.86 14.95
CA SER A 125 -9.97 18.51 15.61
C SER A 125 -9.09 19.34 14.66
N LYS A 126 -9.20 19.13 13.34
CA LYS A 126 -8.40 19.80 12.31
C LYS A 126 -9.11 20.96 11.60
N ASN A 127 -10.37 21.25 11.87
CA ASN A 127 -11.11 22.31 11.16
C ASN A 127 -12.04 23.14 12.05
N SER A 128 -12.19 22.80 13.33
CA SER A 128 -13.17 23.43 14.21
C SER A 128 -12.57 23.78 15.57
N LEU A 129 -12.99 24.93 16.10
CA LEU A 129 -12.75 25.35 17.49
C LEU A 129 -13.91 24.93 18.41
N SER A 130 -15.03 24.42 17.88
CA SER A 130 -16.22 24.12 18.68
C SER A 130 -16.01 22.92 19.61
N PHE A 131 -16.60 22.99 20.80
CA PHE A 131 -16.63 21.87 21.75
C PHE A 131 -17.54 20.72 21.26
N ARG A 132 -18.47 20.99 20.33
CA ARG A 132 -19.40 19.97 19.79
C ARG A 132 -18.75 18.99 18.82
N ARG A 133 -17.51 19.25 18.37
CA ARG A 133 -16.79 18.36 17.46
C ARG A 133 -16.61 16.95 18.08
N PRO A 134 -16.63 15.88 17.28
CA PRO A 134 -16.40 14.53 17.77
C PRO A 134 -15.00 14.41 18.41
N PRO A 135 -14.83 13.52 19.40
CA PRO A 135 -13.53 13.27 20.01
C PRO A 135 -12.54 12.73 18.97
N GLY A 136 -11.28 13.11 19.11
CA GLY A 136 -10.19 12.61 18.28
C GLY A 136 -9.89 11.12 18.52
N PRO A 137 -8.90 10.57 17.81
CA PRO A 137 -8.49 9.18 17.98
C PRO A 137 -8.02 8.91 19.43
N PRO A 138 -8.28 7.71 19.98
CA PRO A 138 -8.01 7.39 21.38
C PRO A 138 -6.51 7.48 21.73
N SER A 139 -5.63 7.29 20.75
CA SER A 139 -4.18 7.46 20.90
C SER A 139 -3.76 8.88 21.30
N GLU A 140 -4.61 9.87 21.04
CA GLU A 140 -4.35 11.29 21.28
C GLU A 140 -5.20 11.87 22.42
N ALA A 141 -5.89 11.06 23.21
CA ALA A 141 -6.90 11.53 24.16
C ALA A 141 -6.38 12.51 25.24
N LEU A 142 -5.14 12.34 25.72
CA LEU A 142 -4.57 13.15 26.82
C LEU A 142 -3.84 14.40 26.31
N ARG A 143 -2.85 14.20 25.44
CA ARG A 143 -1.99 15.28 24.96
C ARG A 143 -2.58 16.00 23.74
N GLY A 144 -3.45 15.32 22.99
CA GLY A 144 -3.82 15.76 21.64
C GLY A 144 -2.64 15.69 20.67
N SER A 145 -2.87 16.27 19.49
CA SER A 145 -1.86 16.51 18.46
C SER A 145 -1.61 18.01 18.33
N ASN A 146 -0.38 18.39 17.98
CA ASN A 146 0.01 19.79 17.73
C ASN A 146 -0.72 20.43 16.54
N THR A 147 -1.35 19.60 15.70
CA THR A 147 -2.16 20.04 14.55
C THR A 147 -3.64 20.14 14.90
N ASN A 148 -4.03 19.92 16.17
CA ASN A 148 -5.41 20.13 16.61
C ASN A 148 -5.66 21.61 16.90
N PHE A 149 -6.77 22.14 16.40
CA PHE A 149 -7.29 23.43 16.79
C PHE A 149 -7.73 23.40 18.27
N PRO A 150 -7.40 24.43 19.08
CA PRO A 150 -7.86 24.50 20.48
C PRO A 150 -9.39 24.65 20.55
N PHE A 151 -9.98 24.43 21.72
CA PHE A 151 -11.39 24.77 21.89
C PHE A 151 -11.60 26.28 22.00
N TRP A 152 -12.76 26.75 21.57
CA TRP A 152 -13.16 28.15 21.72
C TRP A 152 -13.13 28.54 23.20
N PRO A 153 -12.40 29.60 23.58
CA PRO A 153 -12.28 29.99 24.98
C PRO A 153 -13.62 30.50 25.51
N GLY A 154 -13.97 30.07 26.73
CA GLY A 154 -15.17 30.57 27.39
C GLY A 154 -15.09 32.07 27.68
N GLY A 155 -16.23 32.77 27.59
CA GLY A 155 -16.32 34.21 27.81
C GLY A 155 -16.07 35.07 26.57
N MET A 156 -15.87 34.44 25.41
CA MET A 156 -15.88 35.10 24.10
C MET A 156 -17.08 34.62 23.29
N ASP A 157 -17.73 35.52 22.56
CA ASP A 157 -18.82 35.16 21.67
C ASP A 157 -18.30 34.27 20.54
N GLU A 158 -18.88 33.08 20.40
CA GLU A 158 -18.53 32.15 19.31
C GLU A 158 -19.02 32.75 17.98
N PRO A 159 -18.16 32.85 16.95
CA PRO A 159 -18.56 33.39 15.67
C PRO A 159 -19.65 32.53 15.06
N THR A 160 -20.78 33.15 14.72
CA THR A 160 -21.91 32.48 14.09
C THR A 160 -21.63 32.26 12.61
N VAL A 161 -22.19 31.20 12.02
CA VAL A 161 -22.13 30.95 10.57
C VAL A 161 -22.59 32.16 9.75
N GLU A 162 -23.55 32.93 10.25
CA GLU A 162 -24.04 34.16 9.63
C GLU A 162 -22.96 35.25 9.55
N ALA A 163 -22.19 35.43 10.64
CA ALA A 163 -21.08 36.39 10.69
C ALA A 163 -19.89 35.97 9.81
N MET A 164 -19.74 34.67 9.55
CA MET A 164 -18.74 34.13 8.62
C MET A 164 -19.21 34.13 7.16
N SER A 165 -20.52 34.08 6.93
CA SER A 165 -21.16 34.06 5.62
C SER A 165 -21.47 35.46 5.09
N GLU A 166 -21.09 36.53 5.81
CA GLU A 166 -21.03 37.88 5.26
C GLU A 166 -20.05 37.85 4.08
N ARG A 167 -20.62 37.67 2.89
CA ARG A 167 -19.96 37.59 1.60
C ARG A 167 -18.85 38.63 1.58
N SER A 168 -17.61 38.18 1.69
CA SER A 168 -16.49 39.12 1.66
C SER A 168 -16.55 39.82 0.29
N ALA A 169 -16.14 41.09 0.20
CA ALA A 169 -16.17 41.82 -1.07
C ALA A 169 -15.33 41.17 -2.21
N ALA A 170 -14.62 40.08 -1.91
CA ALA A 170 -13.83 39.25 -2.82
C ALA A 170 -14.60 38.04 -3.41
N GLU A 171 -15.84 37.76 -2.98
CA GLU A 171 -16.68 36.70 -3.52
C GLU A 171 -17.52 37.23 -4.70
N GLU A 172 -16.82 37.54 -5.79
CA GLU A 172 -17.42 37.88 -7.08
C GLU A 172 -17.99 36.63 -7.77
N GLU A 173 -18.91 36.83 -8.71
CA GLU A 173 -19.47 35.74 -9.52
C GLU A 173 -18.36 35.15 -10.40
N LEU A 174 -18.08 33.85 -10.24
CA LEU A 174 -16.95 33.18 -10.90
C LEU A 174 -17.10 33.23 -12.43
N ASP A 175 -16.24 34.00 -13.10
CA ASP A 175 -16.09 33.94 -14.55
C ASP A 175 -15.15 32.78 -14.93
N PHE A 176 -15.72 31.68 -15.43
CA PHE A 176 -14.95 30.51 -15.86
C PHE A 176 -14.03 30.76 -17.05
N GLU A 177 -14.15 31.89 -17.75
CA GLU A 177 -13.25 32.25 -18.86
C GLU A 177 -12.00 32.99 -18.38
N ASN A 178 -12.15 33.94 -17.45
CA ASN A 178 -11.06 34.85 -17.05
C ASN A 178 -10.53 34.63 -15.63
N ASP A 179 -11.31 34.04 -14.72
CA ASP A 179 -11.00 34.00 -13.28
C ASP A 179 -10.56 32.61 -12.78
N LEU A 180 -10.16 31.70 -13.67
CA LEU A 180 -9.61 30.41 -13.27
C LEU A 180 -8.21 30.57 -12.66
N LEU A 181 -8.07 30.13 -11.40
CA LEU A 181 -6.79 30.15 -10.70
C LEU A 181 -5.77 29.22 -11.37
N THR A 182 -4.74 29.81 -11.98
CA THR A 182 -3.60 29.07 -12.57
C THR A 182 -2.48 28.83 -11.56
N VAL A 183 -2.38 29.68 -10.54
CA VAL A 183 -1.39 29.62 -9.46
C VAL A 183 -2.13 29.36 -8.15
N PRO A 184 -1.76 28.31 -7.39
CA PRO A 184 -2.41 28.05 -6.11
C PRO A 184 -2.11 29.17 -5.09
N PRO A 185 -3.04 29.47 -4.18
CA PRO A 185 -2.85 30.49 -3.15
C PRO A 185 -1.56 30.28 -2.34
N GLY A 186 -0.85 31.37 -2.06
CA GLY A 186 0.41 31.34 -1.29
C GLY A 186 1.65 30.90 -2.08
N MET A 187 1.50 30.56 -3.38
CA MET A 187 2.63 30.21 -4.26
C MET A 187 2.89 31.31 -5.29
N LYS A 188 4.12 31.31 -5.84
CA LYS A 188 4.55 32.27 -6.87
C LYS A 188 4.48 31.72 -8.30
N ARG A 189 4.31 30.40 -8.46
CA ARG A 189 4.34 29.70 -9.76
C ARG A 189 3.23 28.65 -9.81
N GLY A 190 2.63 28.49 -10.98
CA GLY A 190 1.52 27.57 -11.26
C GLY A 190 1.93 26.41 -12.16
N MET A 191 0.93 25.70 -12.68
CA MET A 191 1.11 24.60 -13.64
C MET A 191 0.86 25.09 -15.06
N GLU A 192 1.71 24.70 -16.02
CA GLU A 192 1.49 24.93 -17.45
C GLU A 192 1.00 23.64 -18.11
N PHE A 193 -0.12 23.70 -18.83
CA PHE A 193 -0.75 22.53 -19.47
C PHE A 193 -0.35 22.33 -20.94
N ASN A 194 0.85 22.78 -21.33
CA ASN A 194 1.32 22.67 -22.71
C ASN A 194 1.36 21.20 -23.16
N LYS A 195 0.84 20.92 -24.37
CA LYS A 195 0.97 19.58 -24.97
C LYS A 195 2.47 19.24 -25.11
N PRO A 196 2.90 18.03 -24.71
CA PRO A 196 4.25 17.58 -25.03
C PRO A 196 4.36 17.52 -26.56
N GLY A 197 5.38 18.21 -27.09
CA GLY A 197 5.71 18.24 -28.52
C GLY A 197 6.36 16.95 -29.01
#